data_AF-A0ABD6AYV0-F1
#
_entry.id   AF-A0ABD6AYV0-F1
#
_cell.length_a   1.000
_cell.length_b   1.000
_cell.length_c   1.000
_cell.angle_alpha   90.00
_cell.angle_beta   90.00
_cell.angle_gamma   90.00
#
_symmetry.space_group_name_H-M   'P 1'
#
loop_
_entity.id
_entity.type
_entity.pdbx_description
1 polymer ?
#
loop_
_entity_poly.entity_id
_entity_poly.type
_entity_poly.pdbx_seq_one_letter_code
_entity_poly.pdbx_strand_id
1 'polypeptide(L)'
;MEYPPTDELLPHMPPNDPWENHEVAEGAQSYLTLYYSEDEISKYPVREVTRVNDNKSDPNLETMSYGLCSTCTRDIRSGLVKNGRPYLFFCTNFRGKRHLTGYYHIGWHSLGPPLLTNFSNGSIRDDYRLVADEVKFVYPPISFDEIAEEYGFTDIQSGFRKKLISSDEAELLLSILDQRDDRTGEYISEIERLEQINNRYHEYRYPTWERESGFNWETVQDYVGTENADDDDAVKRILENRGAEVIPKLGSISYEQVSDWHCLVCEYEFENNAPLKLCPNCNNGGGIIPETAI
;
A
#
# COMPACT_ATOMS: atom_id res chain seq x y z
N MET A 1 6.56 -48.70 -5.32
CA MET A 1 7.24 -47.45 -5.69
C MET A 1 6.16 -46.40 -5.62
N GLU A 2 5.95 -45.88 -4.41
CA GLU A 2 4.91 -44.88 -4.14
C GLU A 2 5.46 -43.53 -4.60
N TYR A 3 4.73 -42.86 -5.48
CA TYR A 3 4.99 -41.46 -5.79
C TYR A 3 4.61 -40.62 -4.55
N PRO A 4 5.45 -39.66 -4.14
CA PRO A 4 5.03 -38.73 -3.09
C PRO A 4 3.81 -37.94 -3.62
N PRO A 5 2.90 -37.52 -2.73
CA PRO A 5 1.84 -36.61 -3.11
C PRO A 5 2.51 -35.34 -3.64
N THR A 6 2.06 -34.88 -4.81
CA THR A 6 2.38 -33.55 -5.31
C THR A 6 2.01 -32.55 -4.22
N ASP A 7 3.00 -31.86 -3.65
CA ASP A 7 2.77 -30.63 -2.92
C ASP A 7 1.94 -29.72 -3.85
N GLU A 8 0.64 -29.61 -3.58
CA GLU A 8 -0.11 -28.42 -3.97
C GLU A 8 0.66 -27.28 -3.31
N LEU A 9 1.38 -26.50 -4.12
CA LEU A 9 2.07 -25.30 -3.68
C LEU A 9 1.04 -24.48 -2.90
N LEU A 10 1.15 -24.50 -1.57
CA LEU A 10 0.38 -23.59 -0.74
C LEU A 10 0.65 -22.18 -1.30
N PRO A 11 -0.39 -21.33 -1.47
CA PRO A 11 -0.20 -19.93 -1.82
C PRO A 11 0.88 -19.32 -0.91
N HIS A 12 1.76 -18.48 -1.46
CA HIS A 12 2.94 -17.96 -0.77
C HIS A 12 2.55 -17.21 0.50
N MET A 13 2.46 -17.92 1.63
CA MET A 13 2.12 -17.35 2.92
C MET A 13 3.20 -16.33 3.29
N PRO A 14 2.82 -15.09 3.68
CA PRO A 14 3.78 -14.13 4.18
C PRO A 14 4.54 -14.68 5.40
N PRO A 15 5.84 -14.34 5.55
CA PRO A 15 6.63 -14.75 6.69
C PRO A 15 6.17 -14.04 7.97
N ASN A 16 6.41 -14.69 9.11
CA ASN A 16 6.09 -14.26 10.48
C ASN A 16 4.59 -14.14 10.76
N ASP A 17 4.15 -14.24 12.01
CA ASP A 17 2.79 -13.88 12.42
C ASP A 17 2.56 -12.36 12.25
N PRO A 18 1.31 -11.81 12.17
CA PRO A 18 0.03 -12.41 12.53
C PRO A 18 -0.97 -12.44 11.35
N TRP A 19 -0.69 -13.24 10.33
CA TRP A 19 -1.52 -13.26 9.11
C TRP A 19 -2.70 -14.22 9.24
N GLU A 20 -3.86 -13.74 8.80
CA GLU A 20 -5.09 -14.50 8.66
C GLU A 20 -5.40 -14.70 7.17
N ASN A 21 -5.99 -15.84 6.82
CA ASN A 21 -6.46 -16.09 5.46
C ASN A 21 -7.56 -15.09 5.10
N HIS A 22 -7.50 -14.59 3.86
CA HIS A 22 -8.54 -13.73 3.32
C HIS A 22 -9.70 -14.56 2.77
N GLU A 23 -10.85 -14.46 3.43
CA GLU A 23 -12.06 -15.17 3.02
C GLU A 23 -12.77 -14.41 1.89
N VAL A 24 -12.81 -15.00 0.69
CA VAL A 24 -13.48 -14.42 -0.48
C VAL A 24 -14.98 -14.70 -0.42
N ALA A 25 -15.78 -13.64 -0.53
CA ALA A 25 -17.23 -13.76 -0.62
C ALA A 25 -17.68 -14.04 -2.06
N GLU A 26 -18.66 -14.93 -2.23
CA GLU A 26 -19.22 -15.26 -3.54
C GLU A 26 -19.81 -14.02 -4.23
N GLY A 27 -19.43 -13.81 -5.50
CA GLY A 27 -19.86 -12.63 -6.28
C GLY A 27 -19.33 -11.29 -5.75
N ALA A 28 -18.29 -11.30 -4.90
CA ALA A 28 -17.74 -10.08 -4.35
C ALA A 28 -17.12 -9.18 -5.44
N GLN A 29 -17.54 -7.93 -5.40
CA GLN A 29 -16.96 -6.83 -6.18
C GLN A 29 -15.48 -6.58 -5.81
N SER A 30 -14.67 -6.12 -6.76
CA SER A 30 -13.24 -5.83 -6.57
C SER A 30 -12.93 -4.32 -6.66
N TYR A 31 -11.68 -3.93 -6.41
CA TYR A 31 -11.25 -2.53 -6.51
C TYR A 31 -10.25 -2.30 -7.65
N LEU A 32 -10.40 -1.16 -8.33
CA LEU A 32 -9.33 -0.47 -9.05
C LEU A 32 -8.74 0.61 -8.14
N THR A 33 -7.42 0.74 -8.10
CA THR A 33 -6.72 1.84 -7.42
C THR A 33 -5.73 2.51 -8.37
N LEU A 34 -5.59 3.83 -8.27
CA LEU A 34 -4.64 4.61 -9.05
C LEU A 34 -3.42 4.94 -8.18
N TYR A 35 -2.23 4.52 -8.62
CA TYR A 35 -0.96 4.99 -8.07
C TYR A 35 -0.26 5.90 -9.09
N TYR A 36 0.62 6.77 -8.62
CA TYR A 36 1.38 7.68 -9.48
C TYR A 36 2.67 7.02 -9.97
N SER A 37 2.99 7.28 -11.24
CA SER A 37 4.18 6.77 -11.94
C SER A 37 4.68 7.84 -12.91
N GLU A 38 5.16 8.95 -12.37
CA GLU A 38 5.67 10.09 -13.16
C GLU A 38 7.20 10.08 -13.32
N ASP A 39 7.86 8.98 -12.95
CA ASP A 39 9.31 8.87 -13.08
C ASP A 39 9.72 8.73 -14.55
N GLU A 40 10.18 9.85 -15.14
CA GLU A 40 10.56 9.94 -16.56
C GLU A 40 11.75 9.04 -16.92
N ILE A 41 12.59 8.68 -15.95
CA ILE A 41 13.73 7.79 -16.19
C ILE A 41 13.37 6.31 -16.05
N SER A 42 12.14 5.99 -15.67
CA SER A 42 11.68 4.61 -15.54
C SER A 42 11.16 4.06 -16.88
N LYS A 43 11.58 2.83 -17.21
CA LYS A 43 11.01 2.09 -18.34
C LYS A 43 9.62 1.54 -18.00
N TYR A 44 9.44 1.08 -16.77
CA TYR A 44 8.22 0.44 -16.28
C TYR A 44 7.39 1.42 -15.45
N PRO A 45 6.05 1.29 -15.44
CA PRO A 45 5.21 2.13 -14.61
C PRO A 45 5.30 1.71 -13.13
N VAL A 46 6.42 1.98 -12.48
CA VAL A 46 6.59 1.67 -11.05
C VAL A 46 6.12 2.86 -10.20
N ARG A 47 5.84 2.62 -8.92
CA ARG A 47 5.53 3.69 -7.96
C ARG A 47 6.66 4.73 -7.90
N GLU A 48 6.34 5.96 -7.49
CA GLU A 48 7.31 7.06 -7.42
C GLU A 48 8.36 6.85 -6.33
N VAL A 49 9.44 6.14 -6.66
CA VAL A 49 10.55 5.85 -5.73
C VAL A 49 11.56 6.99 -5.67
N THR A 50 11.73 7.81 -6.71
CA THR A 50 12.78 8.86 -6.78
C THR A 50 12.35 10.24 -6.32
N ARG A 51 11.05 10.44 -6.04
CA ARG A 51 10.50 11.73 -5.64
C ARG A 51 10.78 12.02 -4.16
N VAL A 52 11.91 12.66 -3.87
CA VAL A 52 12.30 13.06 -2.51
C VAL A 52 11.16 13.84 -1.82
N ASN A 53 10.92 13.55 -0.54
CA ASN A 53 9.82 14.04 0.29
C ASN A 53 8.42 13.58 -0.15
N ASP A 54 8.32 12.69 -1.14
CA ASP A 54 7.07 12.04 -1.54
C ASP A 54 7.30 10.61 -2.08
N ASN A 55 8.38 9.96 -1.63
CA ASN A 55 8.72 8.61 -2.10
C ASN A 55 7.62 7.64 -1.67
N LYS A 56 7.21 6.74 -2.57
CA LYS A 56 6.11 5.79 -2.31
C LYS A 56 6.64 4.39 -2.00
N SER A 57 6.03 3.76 -0.99
CA SER A 57 6.29 2.36 -0.64
C SER A 57 5.27 1.39 -1.25
N ASP A 58 4.06 1.88 -1.57
CA ASP A 58 2.95 1.10 -2.11
C ASP A 58 2.65 1.45 -3.60
N PRO A 59 2.19 0.49 -4.42
CA PRO A 59 2.13 -0.94 -4.12
C PRO A 59 3.52 -1.53 -3.88
N ASN A 60 3.65 -2.34 -2.82
CA ASN A 60 4.92 -2.96 -2.49
C ASN A 60 5.02 -4.32 -3.17
N LEU A 61 5.62 -4.35 -4.35
CA LEU A 61 5.76 -5.54 -5.20
C LEU A 61 6.74 -6.55 -4.58
N GLU A 62 7.75 -6.05 -3.89
CA GLU A 62 8.85 -6.82 -3.31
C GLU A 62 8.40 -7.74 -2.17
N THR A 63 7.30 -7.38 -1.49
CA THR A 63 6.65 -8.22 -0.48
C THR A 63 5.22 -8.62 -0.86
N MET A 64 4.79 -8.30 -2.09
CA MET A 64 3.42 -8.51 -2.56
C MET A 64 2.36 -7.91 -1.61
N SER A 65 2.71 -6.83 -0.90
CA SER A 65 1.89 -6.26 0.16
C SER A 65 1.28 -4.92 -0.24
N TYR A 66 0.15 -4.59 0.39
CA TYR A 66 -0.54 -3.31 0.20
C TYR A 66 -0.95 -2.69 1.53
N GLY A 67 -0.43 -1.48 1.79
CA GLY A 67 -0.63 -0.75 3.04
C GLY A 67 0.06 -1.39 4.24
N LEU A 68 1.08 -2.22 4.00
CA LEU A 68 2.01 -2.63 5.05
C LEU A 68 2.86 -1.44 5.48
N CYS A 69 3.38 -0.68 4.52
CA CYS A 69 4.34 0.40 4.76
C CYS A 69 3.72 1.80 4.68
N SER A 70 2.56 1.97 4.04
CA SER A 70 1.85 3.26 3.96
C SER A 70 0.46 3.22 4.58
N THR A 71 -0.06 4.41 4.92
CA THR A 71 -1.43 4.57 5.42
C THR A 71 -2.44 4.90 4.31
N CYS A 72 -1.98 5.13 3.07
CA CYS A 72 -2.82 5.51 1.92
C CYS A 72 -4.00 4.58 1.68
N THR A 73 -5.20 5.10 1.40
CA THR A 73 -6.39 4.30 0.99
C THR A 73 -6.83 3.21 1.99
N ARG A 74 -6.80 3.52 3.30
CA ARG A 74 -7.34 2.65 4.37
C ARG A 74 -8.72 2.08 4.08
N ASP A 75 -9.58 2.82 3.39
CA ASP A 75 -10.92 2.36 3.05
C ASP A 75 -10.94 1.24 2.00
N ILE A 76 -9.99 1.22 1.06
CA ILE A 76 -9.81 0.08 0.14
C ILE A 76 -9.44 -1.16 0.96
N ARG A 77 -8.45 -1.06 1.84
CA ARG A 77 -8.00 -2.20 2.67
C ARG A 77 -9.10 -2.74 3.56
N SER A 78 -9.76 -1.86 4.30
CA SER A 78 -10.91 -2.23 5.12
C SER A 78 -12.06 -2.77 4.27
N GLY A 79 -12.23 -2.29 3.05
CA GLY A 79 -13.26 -2.75 2.13
C GLY A 79 -12.96 -4.15 1.58
N LEU A 80 -11.69 -4.44 1.27
CA LEU A 80 -11.23 -5.75 0.82
C LEU A 80 -11.53 -6.81 1.88
N VAL A 81 -11.03 -6.62 3.10
CA VAL A 81 -11.22 -7.56 4.21
C VAL A 81 -12.69 -7.70 4.61
N LYS A 82 -13.35 -6.61 4.97
CA LYS A 82 -14.70 -6.69 5.58
C LYS A 82 -15.80 -7.17 4.64
N ASN A 83 -15.58 -7.11 3.32
CA ASN A 83 -16.56 -7.56 2.33
C ASN A 83 -16.05 -8.74 1.50
N GLY A 84 -14.96 -9.41 1.93
CA GLY A 84 -14.41 -10.58 1.24
C GLY A 84 -14.09 -10.35 -0.23
N ARG A 85 -13.54 -9.18 -0.57
CA ARG A 85 -13.29 -8.82 -1.97
C ARG A 85 -11.94 -9.38 -2.42
N PRO A 86 -11.85 -10.09 -3.54
CA PRO A 86 -10.65 -10.87 -3.88
C PRO A 86 -9.53 -10.04 -4.50
N TYR A 87 -9.85 -9.10 -5.40
CA TYR A 87 -8.83 -8.45 -6.23
C TYR A 87 -8.66 -6.97 -5.94
N LEU A 88 -7.39 -6.54 -6.02
CA LEU A 88 -6.98 -5.14 -6.13
C LEU A 88 -6.23 -4.96 -7.45
N PHE A 89 -6.86 -4.29 -8.41
CA PHE A 89 -6.29 -3.94 -9.71
C PHE A 89 -5.57 -2.59 -9.63
N PHE A 90 -4.37 -2.55 -10.19
CA PHE A 90 -3.50 -1.38 -10.17
C PHE A 90 -3.56 -0.66 -11.51
N CYS A 91 -3.94 0.60 -11.43
CA CYS A 91 -3.92 1.55 -12.53
C CYS A 91 -2.90 2.64 -12.25
N THR A 92 -2.38 3.28 -13.29
CA THR A 92 -1.51 4.44 -13.13
C THR A 92 -1.72 5.47 -14.22
N ASN A 93 -1.18 6.68 -14.00
CA ASN A 93 -0.87 7.61 -15.07
C ASN A 93 0.60 7.41 -15.47
N PHE A 94 0.84 6.83 -16.63
CA PHE A 94 2.17 6.59 -17.16
C PHE A 94 2.31 7.36 -18.47
N ARG A 95 3.27 8.29 -18.53
CA ARG A 95 3.52 9.15 -19.71
C ARG A 95 2.27 9.92 -20.17
N GLY A 96 1.51 10.44 -19.21
CA GLY A 96 0.34 11.28 -19.47
C GLY A 96 -0.93 10.52 -19.90
N LYS A 97 -0.93 9.19 -19.83
CA LYS A 97 -2.08 8.34 -20.15
C LYS A 97 -2.38 7.36 -19.03
N ARG A 98 -3.67 7.06 -18.84
CA ARG A 98 -4.13 6.11 -17.83
C ARG A 98 -4.06 4.67 -18.36
N HIS A 99 -3.49 3.80 -17.55
CA HIS A 99 -3.30 2.40 -17.90
C HIS A 99 -3.66 1.48 -16.73
N LEU A 100 -4.05 0.25 -17.06
CA LEU A 100 -4.04 -0.90 -16.18
C LEU A 100 -2.66 -1.55 -16.26
N THR A 101 -2.05 -1.84 -15.11
CA THR A 101 -0.67 -2.36 -15.03
C THR A 101 -0.57 -3.74 -14.42
N GLY A 102 -1.51 -4.13 -13.57
CA GLY A 102 -1.45 -5.41 -12.87
C GLY A 102 -2.53 -5.58 -11.82
N TYR A 103 -2.46 -6.67 -11.06
CA TYR A 103 -3.34 -6.94 -9.93
C TYR A 103 -2.62 -7.68 -8.82
N TYR A 104 -3.23 -7.60 -7.63
CA TYR A 104 -3.05 -8.52 -6.52
C TYR A 104 -4.35 -9.31 -6.33
N HIS A 105 -4.25 -10.63 -6.21
CA HIS A 105 -5.26 -11.45 -5.54
C HIS A 105 -4.90 -11.48 -4.06
N ILE A 106 -5.82 -11.06 -3.19
CA ILE A 106 -5.55 -10.95 -1.76
C ILE A 106 -5.70 -12.33 -1.12
N GLY A 107 -4.60 -12.89 -0.63
CA GLY A 107 -4.60 -14.17 0.08
C GLY A 107 -4.62 -14.02 1.60
N TRP A 108 -4.05 -12.92 2.11
CA TRP A 108 -3.81 -12.76 3.54
C TRP A 108 -4.04 -11.34 4.03
N HIS A 109 -4.46 -11.21 5.28
CA HIS A 109 -4.54 -9.93 5.96
C HIS A 109 -4.10 -10.01 7.42
N SER A 110 -3.72 -8.88 7.98
CA SER A 110 -3.58 -8.71 9.43
C SER A 110 -4.12 -7.35 9.86
N LEU A 111 -4.53 -7.24 11.12
CA LEU A 111 -4.86 -5.95 11.71
C LEU A 111 -3.57 -5.16 11.91
N GLY A 112 -3.52 -3.93 11.42
CA GLY A 112 -2.44 -2.99 11.70
C GLY A 112 -2.80 -2.03 12.84
N PRO A 113 -1.85 -1.17 13.27
CA PRO A 113 -2.15 -0.13 14.23
C PRO A 113 -3.29 0.77 13.70
N PRO A 114 -4.24 1.18 14.56
CA PRO A 114 -5.33 2.01 14.13
C PRO A 114 -4.82 3.38 13.65
N LEU A 115 -5.53 3.97 12.70
CA LEU A 115 -5.14 5.24 12.10
C LEU A 115 -6.11 6.35 12.52
N LEU A 116 -5.56 7.53 12.78
CA LEU A 116 -6.33 8.76 12.87
C LEU A 116 -6.77 9.15 11.45
N THR A 117 -8.03 8.84 11.13
CA THR A 117 -8.57 8.96 9.76
C THR A 117 -9.22 10.30 9.46
N ASN A 118 -9.59 11.05 10.49
CA ASN A 118 -10.10 12.41 10.34
C ASN A 118 -9.66 13.24 11.54
N PHE A 119 -8.76 14.18 11.25
CA PHE A 119 -8.26 15.13 12.21
C PHE A 119 -9.42 15.96 12.80
N SER A 120 -10.30 16.52 11.97
CA SER A 120 -11.37 17.44 12.42
C SER A 120 -12.31 16.92 13.50
N ASN A 121 -12.46 15.60 13.65
CA ASN A 121 -13.31 14.98 14.66
C ASN A 121 -12.60 13.91 15.50
N GLY A 122 -11.26 13.79 15.36
CA GLY A 122 -10.48 12.81 16.11
C GLY A 122 -10.78 11.34 15.79
N SER A 123 -11.41 11.02 14.64
CA SER A 123 -11.88 9.64 14.43
C SER A 123 -10.73 8.66 14.16
N ILE A 124 -10.57 7.72 15.09
CA ILE A 124 -9.65 6.59 15.00
C ILE A 124 -10.39 5.40 14.39
N ARG A 125 -9.79 4.72 13.42
CA ARG A 125 -10.36 3.52 12.81
C ARG A 125 -9.29 2.46 12.64
N ASP A 126 -9.71 1.20 12.79
CA ASP A 126 -8.89 0.03 12.47
C ASP A 126 -8.29 0.16 11.07
N ASP A 127 -7.06 -0.31 10.90
CA ASP A 127 -6.45 -0.45 9.60
C ASP A 127 -6.02 -1.88 9.37
N TYR A 128 -5.94 -2.28 8.10
CA TYR A 128 -5.50 -3.61 7.71
C TYR A 128 -4.18 -3.52 6.96
N ARG A 129 -3.41 -4.60 6.99
CA ARG A 129 -2.27 -4.86 6.12
C ARG A 129 -2.66 -6.04 5.24
N LEU A 130 -2.38 -5.95 3.94
CA LEU A 130 -2.77 -6.99 2.98
C LEU A 130 -1.53 -7.60 2.36
N VAL A 131 -1.57 -8.89 2.10
CA VAL A 131 -0.58 -9.60 1.30
C VAL A 131 -1.30 -10.43 0.25
N ALA A 132 -0.81 -10.33 -0.98
CA ALA A 132 -1.30 -11.10 -2.09
C ALA A 132 -0.68 -12.50 -2.09
N ASP A 133 -1.47 -13.50 -2.43
CA ASP A 133 -0.97 -14.84 -2.75
C ASP A 133 -0.66 -15.00 -4.25
N GLU A 134 -1.27 -14.16 -5.09
CA GLU A 134 -1.01 -14.07 -6.52
C GLU A 134 -0.82 -12.61 -6.95
N VAL A 135 0.21 -12.36 -7.76
CA VAL A 135 0.53 -11.05 -8.30
C VAL A 135 0.91 -11.19 -9.76
N LYS A 136 0.42 -10.26 -10.59
CA LYS A 136 0.86 -10.14 -11.98
C LYS A 136 0.86 -8.70 -12.43
N PHE A 137 1.99 -8.26 -12.97
CA PHE A 137 2.16 -6.95 -13.60
C PHE A 137 2.63 -7.13 -15.04
N VAL A 138 2.17 -6.27 -15.95
CA VAL A 138 2.37 -6.47 -17.39
C VAL A 138 3.13 -5.30 -18.02
N TYR A 139 3.81 -5.57 -19.13
CA TYR A 139 4.44 -4.54 -19.95
C TYR A 139 4.43 -4.93 -21.44
N PRO A 140 4.09 -4.02 -22.38
CA PRO A 140 3.60 -2.66 -22.16
C PRO A 140 2.28 -2.62 -21.35
N PRO A 141 2.04 -1.56 -20.54
CA PRO A 141 0.81 -1.45 -19.76
C PRO A 141 -0.39 -1.22 -20.70
N ILE A 142 -1.57 -1.64 -20.27
CA ILE A 142 -2.76 -1.70 -21.12
C ILE A 142 -3.52 -0.39 -20.97
N SER A 143 -3.71 0.34 -22.07
CA SER A 143 -4.35 1.65 -22.01
C SER A 143 -5.84 1.54 -21.69
N PHE A 144 -6.40 2.55 -21.02
CA PHE A 144 -7.85 2.58 -20.77
C PHE A 144 -8.66 2.66 -22.07
N ASP A 145 -8.09 3.25 -23.12
CA ASP A 145 -8.71 3.32 -24.46
C ASP A 145 -8.79 1.92 -25.08
N GLU A 146 -7.71 1.13 -25.01
CA GLU A 146 -7.70 -0.28 -25.46
C GLU A 146 -8.77 -1.10 -24.70
N ILE A 147 -8.85 -0.96 -23.38
CA ILE A 147 -9.86 -1.67 -22.56
C ILE A 147 -11.29 -1.27 -22.97
N ALA A 148 -11.53 0.02 -23.19
CA ALA A 148 -12.85 0.51 -23.58
C ALA A 148 -13.24 0.10 -25.01
N GLU A 149 -12.32 0.21 -25.97
CA GLU A 149 -12.57 -0.01 -27.40
C GLU A 149 -12.62 -1.50 -27.76
N GLU A 150 -11.71 -2.31 -27.22
CA GLU A 150 -11.58 -3.73 -27.59
C GLU A 150 -12.45 -4.64 -26.71
N TYR A 151 -12.66 -4.27 -25.45
CA TYR A 151 -13.34 -5.11 -24.45
C TYR A 151 -14.65 -4.52 -23.92
N GLY A 152 -15.01 -3.29 -24.32
CA GLY A 152 -16.32 -2.69 -24.05
C GLY A 152 -16.50 -2.14 -22.63
N PHE A 153 -15.46 -2.16 -21.78
CA PHE A 153 -15.55 -1.62 -20.42
C PHE A 153 -15.28 -0.11 -20.40
N THR A 154 -16.22 0.66 -20.96
CA THR A 154 -16.09 2.12 -21.16
C THR A 154 -16.03 2.92 -19.85
N ASP A 155 -16.65 2.42 -18.78
CA ASP A 155 -16.67 3.11 -17.49
C ASP A 155 -15.25 3.19 -16.86
N ILE A 156 -14.28 2.38 -17.30
CA ILE A 156 -12.88 2.51 -16.86
C ILE A 156 -12.28 3.89 -17.18
N GLN A 157 -12.75 4.55 -18.24
CA GLN A 157 -12.26 5.87 -18.65
C GLN A 157 -12.72 7.00 -17.72
N SER A 158 -13.67 6.73 -16.82
CA SER A 158 -14.14 7.75 -15.86
C SER A 158 -13.03 8.15 -14.88
N GLY A 159 -13.01 9.41 -14.45
CA GLY A 159 -12.00 9.91 -13.51
C GLY A 159 -12.13 9.26 -12.13
N PHE A 160 -11.09 8.58 -11.65
CA PHE A 160 -11.08 7.99 -10.31
C PHE A 160 -9.67 7.91 -9.71
N ARG A 161 -9.57 8.04 -8.38
CA ARG A 161 -8.40 7.56 -7.62
C ARG A 161 -8.58 6.11 -7.16
N LYS A 162 -9.82 5.72 -6.91
CA LYS A 162 -10.24 4.36 -6.60
C LYS A 162 -11.63 4.11 -7.16
N LYS A 163 -11.92 2.89 -7.59
CA LYS A 163 -13.20 2.54 -8.18
C LYS A 163 -13.58 1.12 -7.79
N LEU A 164 -14.87 0.94 -7.51
CA LEU A 164 -15.43 -0.36 -7.26
C LEU A 164 -15.94 -0.96 -8.57
N ILE A 165 -15.64 -2.23 -8.80
CA ILE A 165 -16.02 -2.96 -10.01
C ILE A 165 -16.75 -4.25 -9.67
N SER A 166 -17.63 -4.71 -10.56
CA SER A 166 -18.34 -5.98 -10.42
C SER A 166 -17.41 -7.19 -10.50
N SER A 167 -17.92 -8.37 -10.15
CA SER A 167 -17.22 -9.63 -10.39
C SER A 167 -16.93 -9.82 -11.89
N ASP A 168 -17.91 -9.55 -12.75
CA ASP A 168 -17.80 -9.73 -14.20
C ASP A 168 -16.75 -8.77 -14.80
N GLU A 169 -16.69 -7.53 -14.30
CA GLU A 169 -15.66 -6.57 -14.67
C GLU A 169 -14.28 -7.03 -14.19
N ALA A 170 -14.17 -7.60 -12.98
CA ALA A 170 -12.92 -8.14 -12.47
C ALA A 170 -12.43 -9.34 -13.31
N GLU A 171 -13.32 -10.28 -13.64
CA GLU A 171 -13.03 -11.42 -14.53
C GLU A 171 -12.58 -10.97 -15.92
N LEU A 172 -13.23 -9.93 -16.46
CA LEU A 172 -12.79 -9.31 -17.71
C LEU A 172 -11.36 -8.80 -17.61
N LEU A 173 -11.04 -8.02 -16.58
CA LEU A 173 -9.69 -7.47 -16.41
C LEU A 173 -8.62 -8.55 -16.19
N LEU A 174 -8.94 -9.63 -15.46
CA LEU A 174 -8.05 -10.79 -15.34
C LEU A 174 -7.79 -11.42 -16.71
N SER A 175 -8.85 -11.69 -17.49
CA SER A 175 -8.70 -12.29 -18.82
C SER A 175 -7.84 -11.46 -19.77
N ILE A 176 -7.89 -10.13 -19.63
CA ILE A 176 -7.05 -9.19 -20.39
C ILE A 176 -5.59 -9.28 -19.94
N LEU A 177 -5.34 -9.31 -18.63
CA LEU A 177 -3.98 -9.41 -18.07
C LEU A 177 -3.36 -10.79 -18.31
N ASP A 178 -4.17 -11.86 -18.36
CA ASP A 178 -3.76 -13.23 -18.66
C ASP A 178 -3.20 -13.42 -20.07
N GLN A 179 -3.63 -12.58 -21.01
CA GLN A 179 -3.12 -12.57 -22.38
C GLN A 179 -1.73 -11.95 -22.51
N ARG A 180 -1.21 -11.33 -21.44
CA ARG A 180 0.11 -10.70 -21.43
C ARG A 180 1.08 -11.50 -20.56
N ASP A 181 2.36 -11.43 -20.90
CA ASP A 181 3.43 -12.01 -20.06
C ASP A 181 3.45 -11.33 -18.69
N ASP A 182 3.70 -12.12 -17.64
CA ASP A 182 4.04 -11.58 -16.34
C ASP A 182 5.43 -10.93 -16.37
N ARG A 183 5.48 -9.68 -15.91
CA ARG A 183 6.66 -8.80 -15.85
C ARG A 183 6.92 -8.29 -14.43
N THR A 184 6.31 -8.91 -13.42
CA THR A 184 6.45 -8.51 -12.00
C THR A 184 7.92 -8.44 -11.57
N GLY A 185 8.75 -9.40 -11.99
CA GLY A 185 10.19 -9.40 -11.70
C GLY A 185 10.95 -8.20 -12.28
N GLU A 186 10.59 -7.76 -13.49
CA GLU A 186 11.16 -6.55 -14.09
C GLU A 186 10.70 -5.26 -13.41
N TYR A 187 9.47 -5.22 -12.89
CA TYR A 187 9.02 -4.09 -12.07
C TYR A 187 9.83 -3.99 -10.77
N ILE A 188 10.05 -5.12 -10.09
CA ILE A 188 10.87 -5.19 -8.87
C ILE A 188 12.31 -4.74 -9.17
N SER A 189 12.91 -5.26 -10.25
CA SER A 189 14.27 -4.87 -10.67
C SER A 189 14.39 -3.38 -11.00
N GLU A 190 13.34 -2.79 -11.58
CA GLU A 190 13.32 -1.36 -11.89
C GLU A 190 13.21 -0.50 -10.62
N ILE A 191 12.39 -0.92 -9.65
CA ILE A 191 12.33 -0.29 -8.33
C ILE A 191 13.71 -0.28 -7.68
N GLU A 192 14.39 -1.43 -7.62
CA GLU A 192 15.74 -1.54 -7.05
C GLU A 192 16.74 -0.62 -7.78
N ARG A 193 16.66 -0.54 -9.11
CA ARG A 193 17.50 0.37 -9.90
C ARG A 193 17.26 1.83 -9.53
N LEU A 194 16.00 2.24 -9.36
CA LEU A 194 15.63 3.61 -8.99
C LEU A 194 16.05 3.93 -7.55
N GLU A 195 15.91 3.00 -6.61
CA GLU A 195 16.42 3.15 -5.23
C GLU A 195 17.93 3.41 -5.20
N GLN A 196 18.71 2.76 -6.07
CA GLN A 196 20.16 2.98 -6.16
C GLN A 196 20.51 4.39 -6.64
N ILE A 197 19.63 5.04 -7.42
CA ILE A 197 19.81 6.44 -7.82
C ILE A 197 19.67 7.34 -6.60
N ASN A 198 18.63 7.15 -5.78
CA ASN A 198 18.48 7.89 -4.54
C ASN A 198 19.69 7.72 -3.63
N ASN A 199 20.12 6.47 -3.43
CA ASN A 199 21.26 6.15 -2.58
C ASN A 199 22.54 6.89 -3.03
N ARG A 200 22.76 6.98 -4.34
CA ARG A 200 23.91 7.70 -4.91
C ARG A 200 23.89 9.20 -4.63
N TYR A 201 22.71 9.84 -4.62
CA TYR A 201 22.59 11.30 -4.52
C TYR A 201 22.24 11.80 -3.10
N HIS A 202 21.72 10.92 -2.25
CA HIS A 202 21.16 11.27 -0.95
C HIS A 202 21.60 10.35 0.18
N GLU A 203 22.54 9.43 -0.05
CA GLU A 203 23.05 8.44 0.93
C GLU A 203 22.03 7.38 1.39
N TYR A 204 20.75 7.56 1.02
CA TYR A 204 19.64 6.69 1.36
C TYR A 204 18.87 6.24 0.13
N ARG A 205 18.38 5.00 0.12
CA ARG A 205 17.44 4.50 -0.89
C ARG A 205 16.10 5.23 -0.82
N TYR A 206 15.70 5.59 0.40
CA TYR A 206 14.55 6.42 0.66
C TYR A 206 14.93 7.58 1.58
N PRO A 207 15.29 8.74 1.01
CA PRO A 207 15.79 9.88 1.77
C PRO A 207 14.80 10.38 2.81
N THR A 208 13.52 10.38 2.46
CA THR A 208 12.41 10.77 3.35
C THR A 208 12.30 9.90 4.62
N TRP A 209 12.79 8.66 4.55
CA TRP A 209 12.81 7.71 5.66
C TRP A 209 14.19 7.53 6.29
N GLU A 210 15.21 8.25 5.79
CA GLU A 210 16.63 8.01 6.10
C GLU A 210 16.98 6.52 6.04
N ARG A 211 16.39 5.83 5.05
CA ARG A 211 16.45 4.38 4.97
C ARG A 211 17.43 3.92 3.91
N GLU A 212 18.42 3.15 4.34
CA GLU A 212 19.47 2.59 3.50
C GLU A 212 19.02 1.35 2.70
N SER A 213 17.97 0.67 3.16
CA SER A 213 17.45 -0.57 2.58
C SER A 213 16.10 -0.40 1.85
N GLY A 214 15.85 -1.26 0.85
CA GLY A 214 14.56 -1.33 0.16
C GLY A 214 13.46 -1.90 1.05
N PHE A 215 12.22 -1.98 0.57
CA PHE A 215 11.10 -2.57 1.35
C PHE A 215 10.91 -4.05 1.03
N ASN A 216 11.73 -4.92 1.62
CA ASN A 216 11.64 -6.38 1.48
C ASN A 216 11.25 -7.05 2.81
N TRP A 217 10.96 -8.35 2.81
CA TRP A 217 10.49 -9.06 4.00
C TRP A 217 11.43 -8.97 5.23
N GLU A 218 12.75 -8.97 5.01
CA GLU A 218 13.74 -8.81 6.10
C GLU A 218 13.61 -7.44 6.79
N THR A 219 13.30 -6.42 6.01
CA THR A 219 13.40 -5.02 6.44
C THR A 219 12.05 -4.38 6.73
N VAL A 220 10.93 -5.10 6.47
CA VAL A 220 9.58 -4.70 6.85
C VAL A 220 9.06 -5.46 8.06
N GLN A 221 9.90 -6.25 8.73
CA GLN A 221 9.50 -7.02 9.93
C GLN A 221 8.89 -6.10 11.02
N ASP A 222 9.49 -4.93 11.24
CA ASP A 222 8.99 -3.90 12.17
C ASP A 222 7.59 -3.40 11.82
N TYR A 223 7.17 -3.54 10.55
CA TYR A 223 5.82 -3.18 10.10
C TYR A 223 4.81 -4.30 10.30
N VAL A 224 5.25 -5.53 10.55
CA VAL A 224 4.39 -6.71 10.76
C VAL A 224 4.16 -6.93 12.25
N GLY A 225 5.18 -6.76 13.08
CA GLY A 225 5.05 -6.90 14.53
C GLY A 225 6.03 -6.06 15.34
N THR A 226 5.53 -5.53 16.45
CA THR A 226 6.12 -5.83 17.76
C THR A 226 5.03 -6.48 18.60
N GLU A 227 5.13 -7.80 18.80
CA GLU A 227 4.38 -8.53 19.83
C GLU A 227 4.86 -8.12 21.24
N ASN A 228 4.65 -6.88 21.62
CA ASN A 228 4.60 -6.52 23.03
C ASN A 228 3.17 -6.06 23.26
N ALA A 229 2.28 -6.97 23.61
CA ALA A 229 0.93 -6.63 24.04
C ALA A 229 0.94 -5.55 25.16
N ASP A 230 2.03 -5.51 25.94
CA ASP A 230 2.30 -4.47 26.93
C ASP A 230 2.66 -3.10 26.32
N ASP A 231 3.35 -3.06 25.16
CA ASP A 231 3.64 -1.82 24.42
C ASP A 231 2.44 -1.35 23.61
N ASP A 232 1.65 -2.23 23.00
CA ASP A 232 0.44 -1.86 22.27
C ASP A 232 -0.63 -1.26 23.19
N ASP A 233 -0.81 -1.83 24.39
CA ASP A 233 -1.69 -1.25 25.41
C ASP A 233 -1.11 0.07 25.97
N ALA A 234 0.21 0.21 26.06
CA ALA A 234 0.86 1.47 26.47
C ALA A 234 0.73 2.55 25.40
N VAL A 235 0.96 2.22 24.13
CA VAL A 235 0.76 3.09 22.97
C VAL A 235 -0.72 3.46 22.88
N LYS A 236 -1.64 2.51 22.98
CA LYS A 236 -3.07 2.78 23.01
C LYS A 236 -3.44 3.72 24.17
N ARG A 237 -2.89 3.53 25.38
CA ARG A 237 -3.08 4.47 26.50
C ARG A 237 -2.45 5.83 26.23
N ILE A 238 -1.28 5.91 25.59
CA ILE A 238 -0.66 7.19 25.17
C ILE A 238 -1.57 7.88 24.15
N LEU A 239 -2.12 7.15 23.17
CA LEU A 239 -3.04 7.67 22.16
C LEU A 239 -4.37 8.10 22.78
N GLU A 240 -4.91 7.35 23.73
CA GLU A 240 -6.14 7.68 24.45
C GLU A 240 -5.94 8.90 25.38
N ASN A 241 -4.81 8.97 26.08
CA ASN A 241 -4.50 10.07 27.01
C ASN A 241 -4.07 11.36 26.28
N ARG A 242 -3.12 11.29 25.34
CA ARG A 242 -2.64 12.45 24.57
C ARG A 242 -3.64 12.84 23.49
N GLY A 243 -4.37 11.88 22.90
CA GLY A 243 -5.43 12.15 21.94
C GLY A 243 -6.49 13.08 22.53
N ALA A 244 -6.90 12.87 23.79
CA ALA A 244 -7.86 13.74 24.46
C ALA A 244 -7.39 15.21 24.60
N GLU A 245 -6.09 15.45 24.70
CA GLU A 245 -5.50 16.79 24.82
C GLU A 245 -5.24 17.48 23.46
N VAL A 246 -4.98 16.69 22.41
CA VAL A 246 -4.63 17.12 21.03
C VAL A 246 -5.89 17.38 20.17
N ILE A 247 -7.00 16.67 20.44
CA ILE A 247 -8.28 16.80 19.71
C ILE A 247 -8.82 18.24 19.56
N PRO A 248 -8.67 19.19 20.50
CA PRO A 248 -9.27 20.53 20.39
C PRO A 248 -8.77 21.39 19.22
N LYS A 249 -7.60 21.09 18.63
CA LYS A 249 -6.98 21.91 17.58
C LYS A 249 -7.10 21.34 16.16
N LEU A 250 -7.55 20.10 16.00
CA LEU A 250 -7.54 19.40 14.72
C LEU A 250 -8.59 19.88 13.68
N GLY A 251 -9.43 20.87 14.03
CA GLY A 251 -10.63 21.29 13.30
C GLY A 251 -10.45 21.85 11.87
N SER A 252 -9.25 21.80 11.26
CA SER A 252 -9.02 22.38 9.93
C SER A 252 -7.94 21.69 9.07
N ILE A 253 -7.35 20.57 9.51
CA ILE A 253 -6.19 19.98 8.83
C ILE A 253 -6.65 18.90 7.84
N SER A 254 -6.30 19.07 6.55
CA SER A 254 -6.47 18.02 5.53
C SER A 254 -5.16 17.26 5.34
N TYR A 255 -5.24 15.93 5.14
CA TYR A 255 -4.06 15.06 4.97
C TYR A 255 -3.15 15.48 3.80
N GLU A 256 -3.73 16.17 2.82
CA GLU A 256 -3.04 16.66 1.61
C GLU A 256 -2.22 17.94 1.85
N GLN A 257 -2.23 18.51 3.07
CA GLN A 257 -1.53 19.74 3.44
C GLN A 257 -0.55 19.58 4.61
N VAL A 258 -0.34 18.34 5.08
CA VAL A 258 0.57 18.06 6.21
C VAL A 258 1.93 17.66 5.64
N SER A 259 2.90 18.55 5.79
CA SER A 259 4.31 18.23 5.61
C SER A 259 4.99 17.87 6.92
N ASP A 260 4.49 18.33 8.07
CA ASP A 260 5.22 18.22 9.34
C ASP A 260 4.50 17.27 10.30
N TRP A 261 5.23 16.29 10.79
CA TRP A 261 4.71 15.19 11.60
C TRP A 261 5.41 15.13 12.94
N HIS A 262 4.66 14.71 13.96
CA HIS A 262 5.15 14.49 15.31
C HIS A 262 4.79 13.08 15.79
N CYS A 263 5.75 12.38 16.39
CA CYS A 263 5.53 11.10 17.02
C CYS A 263 5.14 11.26 18.49
N LEU A 264 3.91 10.89 18.85
CA LEU A 264 3.41 10.95 20.23
C LEU A 264 4.14 10.02 21.22
N VAL A 265 4.95 9.09 20.73
CA VAL A 265 5.69 8.12 21.57
C VAL A 265 7.09 8.61 21.90
N CYS A 266 7.88 9.01 20.89
CA CYS A 266 9.27 9.45 21.11
C CYS A 266 9.48 10.97 20.97
N GLU A 267 8.41 11.72 20.71
CA GLU A 267 8.39 13.18 20.53
C GLU A 267 9.24 13.69 19.36
N TYR A 268 9.66 12.79 18.46
CA TYR A 268 10.42 13.14 17.27
C TYR A 268 9.53 13.85 16.24
N GLU A 269 10.06 14.94 15.69
CA GLU A 269 9.47 15.76 14.63
C GLU A 269 10.18 15.49 13.30
N PHE A 270 9.41 15.38 12.22
CA PHE A 270 9.98 15.13 10.89
C PHE A 270 9.09 15.67 9.76
N GLU A 271 9.73 16.04 8.64
CA GLU A 271 9.05 16.53 7.44
C GLU A 271 8.83 15.39 6.42
N ASN A 272 7.60 15.23 5.94
CA ASN A 272 7.24 14.33 4.86
C ASN A 272 5.87 14.64 4.24
N ASN A 273 5.74 14.68 2.91
CA ASN A 273 4.43 14.79 2.26
C ASN A 273 3.70 13.44 2.14
N ALA A 274 4.43 12.32 2.29
CA ALA A 274 3.86 10.99 2.24
C ALA A 274 3.36 10.52 3.62
N PRO A 275 2.13 9.97 3.71
CA PRO A 275 1.63 9.28 4.90
C PRO A 275 2.58 8.19 5.43
N LEU A 276 3.05 8.30 6.67
CA LEU A 276 3.87 7.25 7.28
C LEU A 276 3.10 6.36 8.23
N LYS A 277 3.39 5.06 8.15
CA LYS A 277 2.80 4.06 9.05
C LYS A 277 3.60 3.90 10.34
N LEU A 278 4.93 4.05 10.27
CA LEU A 278 5.85 4.00 11.42
C LEU A 278 6.65 5.30 11.56
N CYS A 279 6.99 5.66 12.80
CA CYS A 279 7.87 6.78 13.09
C CYS A 279 9.31 6.47 12.61
N PRO A 280 9.99 7.36 11.88
CA PRO A 280 11.35 7.11 11.40
C PRO A 280 12.41 7.00 12.52
N ASN A 281 12.13 7.51 13.72
CA ASN A 281 13.06 7.47 14.85
C ASN A 281 12.87 6.25 15.77
N CYS A 282 11.62 5.89 16.11
CA CYS A 282 11.34 4.82 17.06
C CYS A 282 10.58 3.62 16.50
N ASN A 283 10.29 3.60 15.18
CA ASN A 283 9.50 2.58 14.49
C ASN A 283 8.10 2.31 15.07
N ASN A 284 7.59 3.19 15.95
CA ASN A 284 6.26 3.01 16.52
C ASN A 284 5.16 3.30 15.49
N GLY A 285 4.18 2.39 15.41
CA GLY A 285 3.00 2.52 14.55
C GLY A 285 1.83 3.29 15.20
N GLY A 286 1.02 3.96 14.40
CA GLY A 286 -0.26 4.58 14.83
C GLY A 286 -0.15 5.84 15.71
N GLY A 287 1.04 6.21 16.18
CA GLY A 287 1.30 7.39 17.02
C GLY A 287 1.86 8.60 16.31
N ILE A 288 1.71 8.68 14.99
CA ILE A 288 2.17 9.82 14.18
C ILE A 288 0.98 10.73 13.91
N ILE A 289 1.11 12.01 14.25
CA ILE A 289 0.10 13.05 14.02
C ILE A 289 0.73 14.24 13.31
N PRO A 290 -0.07 15.08 12.61
CA PRO A 290 0.40 16.36 12.11
C PRO A 290 0.92 17.25 13.25
N GLU A 291 2.06 17.94 13.07
CA GLU A 291 2.59 18.86 14.09
C GLU A 291 1.56 19.96 14.44
N THR A 292 0.82 20.43 13.43
CA THR A 292 -0.27 21.41 13.56
C THR A 292 -1.41 20.97 14.49
N ALA A 293 -1.45 19.70 14.91
CA ALA A 293 -2.39 19.19 15.88
C ALA A 293 -2.01 19.52 17.35
N ILE A 294 -0.74 19.88 17.64
CA ILE A 294 -0.20 20.11 18.98
C ILE A 294 -0.45 21.56 19.46
#